data_AF-A9UZN1-F1
#
_entry.id   AF-A9UZN1-F1
#
_cell.length_a   1.000
_cell.length_b   1.000
_cell.length_c   1.000
_cell.angle_alpha   90.00
_cell.angle_beta   90.00
_cell.angle_gamma   90.00
#
_symmetry.space_group_name_H-M   'P 1'
#
loop_
_entity.id
_entity.type
_entity.pdbx_description
1 polymer ?
#
loop_
_entity_poly.entity_id
_entity_poly.type
_entity_poly.pdbx_seq_one_letter_code
_entity_poly.pdbx_strand_id
1 'polypeptide(L)'
;MALNFDKMWQDPVTAMDHASIGEYLGGDLIGQANYCAIRLSHGLMASGHKITQPSDFRDREGNKYIIRVATMQSYLSKVLGTPKEVTSKQAIAGRRGIVLFTIAYSDATGHVTLWNGSDLRHPAGTVDEQFRKSTKTFFWQL
;
A
#
# COMPACT_ATOMS: atom_id res chain seq x y z
N MET A 1 2.42 -17.00 8.47
CA MET A 1 3.68 -16.64 7.79
C MET A 1 3.82 -15.14 7.88
N ALA A 2 4.97 -14.62 8.34
CA ALA A 2 5.21 -13.18 8.41
C ALA A 2 5.49 -12.63 7.00
N LEU A 3 5.03 -11.41 6.70
CA LEU A 3 5.33 -10.75 5.43
C LEU A 3 6.83 -10.44 5.35
N ASN A 4 7.45 -10.71 4.20
CA ASN A 4 8.84 -10.33 3.95
C ASN A 4 8.93 -8.89 3.42
N PHE A 5 9.25 -7.94 4.30
CA PHE A 5 9.37 -6.53 3.94
C PHE A 5 10.36 -6.27 2.80
N ASP A 6 11.51 -6.92 2.80
CA ASP A 6 12.54 -6.67 1.78
C ASP A 6 12.06 -7.07 0.39
N LYS A 7 11.32 -8.17 0.25
CA LYS A 7 10.67 -8.55 -1.01
C LYS A 7 9.61 -7.55 -1.44
N MET A 8 8.80 -7.05 -0.50
CA MET A 8 7.81 -5.99 -0.79
C MET A 8 8.50 -4.72 -1.26
N TRP A 9 9.60 -4.34 -0.60
CA TRP A 9 10.35 -3.13 -0.92
C TRP A 9 11.12 -3.25 -2.23
N GLN A 10 11.63 -4.43 -2.58
CA GLN A 10 12.35 -4.65 -3.84
C GLN A 10 11.43 -4.84 -5.03
N ASP A 11 10.16 -5.16 -4.80
CA ASP A 11 9.17 -5.32 -5.85
C ASP A 11 9.05 -4.03 -6.70
N PRO A 12 9.28 -4.09 -8.02
CA PRO A 12 9.24 -2.91 -8.88
C PRO A 12 7.85 -2.25 -8.92
N VAL A 13 6.77 -3.03 -8.79
CA VAL A 13 5.41 -2.49 -8.83
C VAL A 13 5.16 -1.53 -7.67
N THR A 14 5.77 -1.76 -6.50
CA THR A 14 5.62 -0.85 -5.36
C THR A 14 6.22 0.55 -5.57
N ALA A 15 7.17 0.70 -6.49
CA ALA A 15 7.79 1.99 -6.84
C ALA A 15 7.37 2.55 -8.20
N MET A 16 6.73 1.74 -9.06
CA MET A 16 6.31 2.19 -10.39
C MET A 16 5.37 3.40 -10.31
N ASP A 17 5.49 4.27 -11.30
CA ASP A 17 4.62 5.41 -11.52
C ASP A 17 3.21 4.98 -11.97
N HIS A 18 2.24 5.87 -11.79
CA HIS A 18 0.82 5.56 -12.03
C HIS A 18 0.57 5.08 -13.46
N ALA A 19 1.17 5.75 -14.44
CA ALA A 19 0.92 5.50 -15.86
C ALA A 19 1.31 4.08 -16.31
N SER A 20 2.37 3.51 -15.70
CA SER A 20 2.95 2.25 -16.16
C SER A 20 2.30 1.00 -15.55
N ILE A 21 1.62 1.12 -14.40
CA ILE A 21 1.14 -0.07 -13.66
C ILE A 21 0.05 -0.82 -14.40
N GLY A 22 -0.92 -0.09 -14.97
CA GLY A 22 -2.01 -0.70 -15.73
C GLY A 22 -1.48 -1.48 -16.93
N GLU A 23 -0.52 -0.92 -17.66
CA GLU A 23 0.13 -1.58 -18.81
C GLU A 23 1.01 -2.75 -18.38
N TYR A 24 1.72 -2.63 -17.26
CA TYR A 24 2.59 -3.68 -16.73
C TYR A 24 1.78 -4.90 -16.27
N LEU A 25 0.77 -4.69 -15.41
CA LEU A 25 -0.03 -5.78 -14.85
C LEU A 25 -1.11 -6.29 -15.82
N GLY A 26 -1.71 -5.39 -16.60
CA GLY A 26 -2.81 -5.73 -17.53
C GLY A 26 -4.07 -6.20 -16.81
N GLY A 27 -4.94 -6.90 -17.56
CA GLY A 27 -6.20 -7.44 -17.04
C GLY A 27 -7.20 -6.34 -16.66
N ASP A 28 -7.94 -6.57 -15.57
CA ASP A 28 -8.95 -5.64 -15.05
C ASP A 28 -8.31 -4.40 -14.37
N LEU A 29 -6.97 -4.36 -14.26
CA LEU A 29 -6.23 -3.29 -13.62
C LEU A 29 -5.91 -2.13 -14.58
N ILE A 30 -6.19 -2.27 -15.87
CA ILE A 30 -6.01 -1.19 -16.85
C ILE A 30 -6.99 -0.06 -16.55
N GLY A 31 -6.49 1.19 -16.50
CA GLY A 31 -7.33 2.39 -16.35
C GLY A 31 -7.90 2.63 -14.94
N GLN A 32 -7.38 1.94 -13.92
CA GLN A 32 -7.81 2.17 -12.53
C GLN A 32 -7.44 3.58 -12.08
N ALA A 33 -8.36 4.26 -11.39
CA ALA A 33 -8.15 5.63 -10.93
C ALA A 33 -7.12 5.74 -9.80
N ASN A 34 -6.92 4.68 -9.02
CA ASN A 34 -5.98 4.69 -7.90
C ASN A 34 -5.20 3.37 -7.79
N TYR A 35 -3.88 3.46 -7.94
CA TYR A 35 -2.98 2.31 -7.89
C TYR A 35 -2.32 2.07 -6.52
N CYS A 36 -2.54 2.88 -5.48
CA CYS A 36 -1.82 2.67 -4.20
C CYS A 36 -2.13 1.31 -3.55
N ALA A 37 -3.41 0.90 -3.55
CA ALA A 37 -3.80 -0.41 -3.05
C ALA A 37 -3.39 -1.55 -3.99
N ILE A 38 -3.29 -1.30 -5.30
CA ILE A 38 -2.78 -2.25 -6.30
C ILE A 38 -1.29 -2.51 -6.05
N ARG A 39 -0.48 -1.46 -5.88
CA ARG A 39 0.94 -1.55 -5.52
C ARG A 39 1.14 -2.39 -4.27
N LEU A 40 0.39 -2.11 -3.22
CA LEU A 40 0.52 -2.87 -1.98
C LEU A 40 0.02 -4.32 -2.14
N SER A 41 -1.04 -4.57 -2.92
CA SER A 41 -1.48 -5.93 -3.24
C SER A 41 -0.37 -6.74 -3.91
N HIS A 42 0.31 -6.15 -4.90
CA HIS A 42 1.44 -6.80 -5.58
C HIS A 42 2.59 -7.05 -4.60
N GLY A 43 2.96 -6.05 -3.78
CA GLY A 43 3.98 -6.21 -2.76
C GLY A 43 3.67 -7.35 -1.78
N LEU A 44 2.43 -7.45 -1.29
CA LEU A 44 1.99 -8.56 -0.44
C LEU A 44 2.23 -9.92 -1.13
N MET A 45 1.84 -10.06 -2.39
CA MET A 45 2.06 -11.29 -3.15
C MET A 45 3.55 -11.58 -3.38
N ALA A 46 4.36 -10.57 -3.71
CA ALA A 46 5.82 -10.69 -3.82
C ALA A 46 6.48 -11.16 -2.51
N SER A 47 5.89 -10.82 -1.36
CA SER A 47 6.34 -11.31 -0.05
C SER A 47 6.01 -12.80 0.22
N GLY A 48 5.25 -13.44 -0.68
CA GLY A 48 4.73 -14.80 -0.54
C GLY A 48 3.33 -14.87 0.06
N HIS A 49 2.66 -13.74 0.27
CA HIS A 49 1.31 -13.70 0.86
C HIS A 49 0.22 -13.79 -0.19
N LYS A 50 -0.62 -14.83 -0.09
CA LYS A 50 -1.78 -14.97 -0.98
C LYS A 50 -2.92 -14.06 -0.52
N ILE A 51 -3.42 -13.22 -1.41
CA ILE A 51 -4.59 -12.39 -1.13
C ILE A 51 -5.86 -13.26 -1.09
N THR A 52 -6.50 -13.32 0.08
CA THR A 52 -7.74 -14.09 0.30
C THR A 52 -9.01 -13.25 0.18
N GLN A 53 -8.87 -11.91 0.17
CA GLN A 53 -9.99 -10.99 -0.05
C GLN A 53 -10.64 -11.28 -1.41
N PRO A 54 -11.97 -11.54 -1.45
CA PRO A 54 -12.70 -11.60 -2.72
C PRO A 54 -12.51 -10.31 -3.51
N SER A 55 -12.23 -10.45 -4.80
CA SER A 55 -12.05 -9.36 -5.74
C SER A 55 -12.36 -9.85 -7.15
N ASP A 56 -13.04 -8.99 -7.90
CA ASP A 56 -13.28 -9.16 -9.34
C ASP A 56 -12.12 -8.60 -10.17
N PHE A 57 -11.18 -7.89 -9.55
CA PHE A 57 -10.05 -7.26 -10.25
C PHE A 57 -8.84 -8.19 -10.26
N ARG A 58 -8.40 -8.54 -11.46
CA ARG A 58 -7.25 -9.42 -11.68
C ARG A 58 -6.23 -8.83 -12.63
N ASP A 59 -4.97 -9.19 -12.44
CA ASP A 59 -3.95 -8.97 -13.47
C ASP A 59 -4.10 -9.98 -14.62
N ARG A 60 -3.25 -9.85 -15.65
CA ARG A 60 -3.23 -10.76 -16.81
C ARG A 60 -2.98 -12.23 -16.44
N GLU A 61 -2.37 -12.50 -15.30
CA GLU A 61 -2.04 -13.84 -14.81
C GLU A 61 -3.17 -14.43 -13.94
N GLY A 62 -4.22 -13.64 -13.68
CA GLY A 62 -5.38 -14.05 -12.89
C GLY A 62 -5.23 -13.85 -11.38
N ASN A 63 -4.15 -13.21 -10.91
CA ASN A 63 -3.95 -12.90 -9.50
C ASN A 63 -4.96 -11.83 -9.05
N LYS A 64 -5.49 -11.96 -7.84
CA LYS A 64 -6.54 -11.06 -7.31
C LYS A 64 -5.92 -9.84 -6.62
N TYR A 65 -6.50 -8.66 -6.85
CA TYR A 65 -6.02 -7.41 -6.27
C TYR A 65 -7.07 -6.73 -5.40
N ILE A 66 -6.62 -6.14 -4.30
CA ILE A 66 -7.43 -5.18 -3.56
C ILE A 66 -7.15 -3.80 -4.16
N ILE A 67 -8.17 -3.18 -4.77
CA ILE A 67 -8.00 -1.89 -5.45
C ILE A 67 -8.44 -0.67 -4.60
N ARG A 68 -9.20 -0.90 -3.52
CA ARG A 68 -9.73 0.18 -2.66
C ARG A 68 -8.95 0.28 -1.36
N VAL A 69 -8.56 1.49 -0.97
CA VAL A 69 -7.79 1.76 0.26
C VAL A 69 -8.52 1.31 1.53
N ALA A 70 -9.82 1.59 1.64
CA ALA A 70 -10.62 1.17 2.80
C ALA A 70 -10.69 -0.38 2.93
N THR A 71 -10.81 -1.08 1.80
CA THR A 71 -10.74 -2.55 1.77
C THR A 71 -9.35 -3.04 2.16
N MET A 72 -8.29 -2.38 1.68
CA MET A 72 -6.91 -2.71 2.04
C MET A 72 -6.67 -2.53 3.54
N GLN A 73 -7.09 -1.41 4.13
CA GLN A 73 -7.00 -1.20 5.58
C GLN A 73 -7.67 -2.33 6.37
N SER A 74 -8.91 -2.67 6.00
CA SER A 74 -9.66 -3.74 6.65
C SER A 74 -8.97 -5.10 6.50
N TYR A 75 -8.34 -5.34 5.35
CA TYR A 75 -7.58 -6.56 5.08
C TYR A 75 -6.29 -6.64 5.91
N LEU A 76 -5.51 -5.55 5.97
CA LEU A 76 -4.29 -5.47 6.78
C LEU A 76 -4.60 -5.71 8.26
N SER A 77 -5.68 -5.12 8.79
CA SER A 77 -6.08 -5.36 10.19
C SER A 77 -6.40 -6.83 10.49
N LYS A 78 -6.92 -7.58 9.51
CA LYS A 78 -7.19 -9.02 9.64
C LYS A 78 -5.91 -9.86 9.56
N VAL A 79 -4.97 -9.47 8.69
CA VAL A 79 -3.74 -10.24 8.43
C VAL A 79 -2.65 -9.96 9.46
N LEU A 80 -2.51 -8.70 9.88
CA LEU A 80 -1.41 -8.20 10.71
C LEU A 80 -1.85 -7.76 12.11
N GLY A 81 -3.16 -7.75 12.39
CA GLY A 81 -3.73 -7.22 13.61
C GLY A 81 -3.87 -5.69 13.59
N THR A 82 -4.21 -5.13 14.75
CA THR A 82 -4.52 -3.71 14.89
C THR A 82 -3.29 -2.83 14.61
N PRO A 83 -3.39 -1.81 13.74
CA PRO A 83 -2.30 -0.88 13.52
C PRO A 83 -2.03 -0.01 14.75
N LYS A 84 -0.80 0.53 14.83
CA LYS A 84 -0.51 1.66 15.71
C LYS A 84 -0.91 2.96 15.02
N GLU A 85 -1.71 3.79 15.68
CA GLU A 85 -1.93 5.17 15.24
C GLU A 85 -0.68 6.01 15.56
N VAL A 86 -0.20 6.78 14.60
CA VAL A 86 1.03 7.59 14.69
C VAL A 86 0.76 8.99 14.16
N THR A 87 1.44 9.98 14.72
CA THR A 87 1.19 11.40 14.40
C THR A 87 2.34 12.05 13.62
N SER A 88 3.50 11.39 13.50
CA SER A 88 4.66 11.92 12.80
C SER A 88 5.60 10.83 12.29
N LYS A 89 6.46 11.18 11.31
CA LYS A 89 7.50 10.28 10.81
C LYS A 89 8.50 9.87 11.89
N GLN A 90 8.75 10.75 12.87
CA GLN A 90 9.66 10.47 13.99
C GLN A 90 9.14 9.32 14.87
N ALA A 91 7.83 9.16 15.01
CA ALA A 91 7.23 8.07 15.80
C ALA A 91 7.48 6.66 15.20
N ILE A 92 7.91 6.60 13.94
CA ILE A 92 8.21 5.36 13.21
C ILE A 92 9.61 5.36 12.60
N ALA A 93 10.48 6.30 12.98
CA ALA A 93 11.85 6.36 12.49
C ALA A 93 12.61 5.08 12.84
N GLY A 94 13.39 4.56 11.88
CA GLY A 94 14.15 3.31 12.02
C GLY A 94 13.30 2.02 12.02
N ARG A 95 11.96 2.12 12.00
CA ARG A 95 11.05 0.97 11.93
C ARG A 95 10.58 0.77 10.50
N ARG A 96 10.41 -0.48 10.07
CA ARG A 96 9.94 -0.82 8.72
C ARG A 96 8.51 -1.33 8.76
N GLY A 97 7.76 -1.12 7.68
CA GLY A 97 6.42 -1.67 7.56
C GLY A 97 5.51 -0.96 6.58
N ILE A 98 4.20 -1.07 6.82
CA ILE A 98 3.16 -0.48 6.00
C ILE A 98 2.60 0.74 6.72
N VAL A 99 2.45 1.85 5.99
CA VAL A 99 1.82 3.07 6.49
C VAL A 99 0.59 3.42 5.65
N LEU A 100 -0.49 3.81 6.33
CA LEU A 100 -1.71 4.30 5.72
C LEU A 100 -2.01 5.69 6.26
N PHE A 101 -2.15 6.65 5.36
CA PHE A 101 -2.56 8.01 5.63
C PHE A 101 -4.04 8.17 5.28
N THR A 102 -4.85 8.66 6.20
CA THR A 102 -6.24 9.06 5.93
C THR A 102 -6.23 10.49 5.42
N ILE A 103 -6.44 10.67 4.12
CA ILE A 103 -6.40 11.96 3.43
C ILE A 103 -7.64 12.06 2.54
N ALA A 104 -8.35 13.18 2.63
CA ALA A 104 -9.49 13.44 1.76
C ALA A 104 -8.99 13.89 0.38
N TYR A 105 -8.67 12.93 -0.49
CA TYR A 105 -8.46 13.19 -1.91
C TYR A 105 -9.79 13.12 -2.66
N SER A 106 -9.86 13.72 -3.85
CA SER A 106 -11.08 13.69 -4.69
C SER A 106 -11.44 12.29 -5.19
N ASP A 107 -10.46 11.39 -5.25
CA ASP A 107 -10.54 10.03 -5.79
C ASP A 107 -10.25 8.94 -4.74
N ALA A 108 -9.86 9.33 -3.52
CA ALA A 108 -9.45 8.39 -2.48
C ALA A 108 -9.66 8.94 -1.07
N THR A 109 -9.94 8.04 -0.13
CA THR A 109 -10.05 8.37 1.30
C THR A 109 -8.71 8.26 2.04
N GLY A 110 -7.62 7.96 1.32
CA GLY A 110 -6.29 7.87 1.89
C GLY A 110 -5.22 7.41 0.89
N HIS A 111 -3.99 7.28 1.40
CA HIS A 111 -2.83 6.75 0.69
C HIS A 111 -2.19 5.63 1.50
N VAL A 112 -1.86 4.51 0.86
CA VAL A 112 -1.19 3.39 1.52
C VAL A 112 0.11 3.07 0.78
N THR A 113 1.20 2.89 1.52
CA THR A 113 2.52 2.60 0.95
C THR A 113 3.44 1.92 1.98
N LEU A 114 4.65 1.56 1.57
CA LEU A 114 5.67 0.99 2.46
C LEU A 114 6.54 2.11 3.05
N TRP A 115 7.02 1.89 4.25
CA TRP A 115 7.94 2.76 4.99
C TRP A 115 9.19 1.97 5.37
N ASN A 116 10.37 2.44 4.96
CA ASN A 116 11.65 1.75 5.23
C ASN A 116 12.38 2.20 6.51
N GLY A 117 11.78 3.07 7.32
CA GLY A 117 12.42 3.67 8.49
C GLY A 117 12.83 5.12 8.30
N SER A 118 12.88 5.61 7.06
CA SER A 118 13.20 7.01 6.75
C SER A 118 12.35 7.61 5.62
N ASP A 119 11.92 6.78 4.66
CA ASP A 119 11.23 7.20 3.46
C ASP A 119 10.08 6.28 3.07
N LEU A 120 9.19 6.80 2.23
CA LEU A 120 8.05 6.11 1.65
C LEU A 120 8.44 5.50 0.31
N ARG A 121 7.98 4.26 0.05
CA ARG A 121 8.28 3.58 -1.22
C ARG A 121 7.67 4.30 -2.43
N HIS A 122 6.48 4.85 -2.26
CA HIS A 122 5.83 5.67 -3.27
C HIS A 122 5.01 6.77 -2.58
N PRO A 123 5.58 7.95 -2.31
CA PRO A 123 4.83 9.06 -1.75
C PRO A 123 4.04 9.81 -2.83
N ALA A 124 2.80 10.20 -2.54
CA ALA A 124 2.10 11.25 -3.31
C ALA A 124 2.52 12.66 -2.81
N GLY A 125 3.80 13.01 -2.96
CA GLY A 125 4.41 14.24 -2.44
C GLY A 125 5.70 13.98 -1.64
N THR A 126 6.04 14.85 -0.70
CA THR A 126 7.11 14.56 0.28
C THR A 126 6.58 13.75 1.47
N VAL A 127 7.46 13.07 2.21
CA VAL A 127 7.08 12.38 3.47
C VAL A 127 6.40 13.35 4.44
N ASP A 128 6.98 14.54 4.63
CA ASP A 128 6.45 15.53 5.56
C ASP A 128 5.09 16.05 5.13
N GLU A 129 4.88 16.23 3.82
CA GLU A 129 3.60 16.63 3.28
C GLU A 129 2.50 15.59 3.53
N GLN A 130 2.82 14.30 3.40
CA GLN A 130 1.88 13.21 3.65
C GLN A 130 1.42 13.19 5.10
N PHE A 131 2.36 13.25 6.05
CA PHE A 131 2.02 13.32 7.48
C PHE A 131 1.22 14.57 7.81
N ARG A 132 1.55 15.73 7.21
CA ARG A 132 0.84 16.99 7.46
C ARG A 132 -0.59 17.00 6.91
N LYS A 133 -0.83 16.38 5.75
CA LYS A 133 -2.16 16.32 5.11
C LYS A 133 -3.07 15.26 5.74
N SER A 134 -2.49 14.26 6.38
CA SER A 134 -3.20 13.14 6.98
C SER A 134 -3.95 13.55 8.24
N THR A 135 -5.24 13.21 8.33
CA THR A 135 -6.03 13.38 9.56
C THR A 135 -5.77 12.26 10.57
N LYS A 136 -5.42 11.07 10.08
CA LYS A 136 -5.01 9.90 10.87
C LYS A 136 -4.00 9.09 10.11
N THR A 137 -2.93 8.66 10.78
CA THR A 137 -1.91 7.80 10.17
C THR A 137 -1.80 6.50 10.95
N PHE A 138 -1.89 5.38 10.24
CA PHE A 138 -1.82 4.03 10.79
C PHE A 138 -0.55 3.33 10.32
N PHE A 139 0.10 2.61 11.22
CA PHE A 139 1.34 1.90 10.94
C PHE A 139 1.28 0.44 11.42
N TRP A 140 1.57 -0.47 10.52
CA TRP A 140 1.85 -1.87 10.82
C TRP A 140 3.34 -2.10 10.67
N GLN A 141 4.02 -2.44 11.77
CA GLN A 141 5.43 -2.83 11.71
C GLN A 141 5.54 -4.23 11.09
N LEU A 142 6.52 -4.39 10.20
CA LEU A 142 6.91 -5.67 9.60
C LEU A 142 8.33 -6.06 10.00
#